data_AF-A0A1Y2Q5T8-F1
#
_entry.id   AF-A0A1Y2Q5T8-F1
#
_cell.length_a   1.000
_cell.length_b   1.000
_cell.length_c   1.000
_cell.angle_alpha   90.00
_cell.angle_beta   90.00
_cell.angle_gamma   90.00
#
_symmetry.space_group_name_H-M   'P 1'
#
loop_
_entity.id
_entity.type
_entity.pdbx_description
1 polymer ?
#
loop_
_entity_poly.entity_id
_entity_poly.type
_entity_poly.pdbx_seq_one_letter_code
_entity_poly.pdbx_strand_id
1 'polypeptide(L)'
;MVPHPEYPPHAVEGVEVTADIRRGPSVLAYRVRGRMPKLPAPALPERTDALWKHTCFELFVKPAGGEGYFEYNFAPSTQWAAYRFDGYREGMRDQPLAAPLIEPLEDGIRVQVDLGGLPEGVWHVAITAVTEEADGAKSYWSAAHAPGPPDFHAPGSFVIEVPAG
;
A
#
# COMPACT_ATOMS: atom_id res chain seq x y z
N MET A 1 -2.51 7.42 -9.38
CA MET A 1 -3.68 6.74 -8.77
C MET A 1 -4.87 7.69 -8.79
N VAL A 2 -6.07 7.17 -8.64
CA VAL A 2 -7.31 7.97 -8.59
C VAL A 2 -7.89 7.96 -7.18
N PRO A 3 -8.44 9.09 -6.69
CA PRO A 3 -9.10 9.12 -5.40
C PRO A 3 -10.45 8.41 -5.48
N HIS A 4 -10.89 7.83 -4.37
CA HIS A 4 -12.23 7.26 -4.26
C HIS A 4 -13.28 8.37 -4.39
N PRO A 5 -14.32 8.21 -5.22
CA PRO A 5 -15.25 9.29 -5.54
C PRO A 5 -16.06 9.80 -4.34
N GLU A 6 -16.36 8.93 -3.36
CA GLU A 6 -17.10 9.30 -2.14
C GLU A 6 -16.22 9.99 -1.08
N TYR A 7 -14.89 9.98 -1.25
CA TYR A 7 -13.93 10.56 -0.31
C TYR A 7 -12.95 11.46 -1.07
N PRO A 8 -13.45 12.55 -1.68
CA PRO A 8 -12.63 13.43 -2.48
C PRO A 8 -11.55 14.09 -1.60
N PRO A 9 -10.31 14.23 -2.09
CA PRO A 9 -9.30 15.00 -1.40
C PRO A 9 -9.68 16.48 -1.37
N HIS A 10 -9.19 17.20 -0.35
CA HIS A 10 -9.39 18.63 -0.21
C HIS A 10 -8.24 19.41 -0.84
N ALA A 11 -6.98 19.10 -0.47
CA ALA A 11 -5.80 19.81 -0.93
C ALA A 11 -4.72 18.89 -1.54
N VAL A 12 -4.82 17.57 -1.36
CA VAL A 12 -4.03 16.61 -2.14
C VAL A 12 -4.58 16.56 -3.56
N GLU A 13 -3.73 16.78 -4.56
CA GLU A 13 -4.13 16.82 -5.97
C GLU A 13 -3.89 15.48 -6.69
N GLY A 14 -3.00 14.65 -6.15
CA GLY A 14 -2.70 13.35 -6.73
C GLY A 14 -1.73 12.52 -5.90
N VAL A 15 -1.79 11.21 -6.09
CA VAL A 15 -0.76 10.29 -5.63
C VAL A 15 -0.26 9.47 -6.81
N GLU A 16 1.04 9.54 -7.05
CA GLU A 16 1.77 8.87 -8.11
C GLU A 16 2.67 7.80 -7.52
N VAL A 17 2.89 6.74 -8.29
CA VAL A 17 3.76 5.64 -7.87
C VAL A 17 4.59 5.15 -9.05
N THR A 18 5.88 4.99 -8.82
CA THR A 18 6.75 4.19 -9.68
C THR A 18 7.13 2.93 -8.91
N ALA A 19 7.04 1.77 -9.53
CA ALA A 19 7.31 0.50 -8.86
C ALA A 19 8.10 -0.46 -9.76
N ASP A 20 9.16 -1.04 -9.21
CA ASP A 20 9.84 -2.24 -9.72
C ASP A 20 9.49 -3.38 -8.76
N ILE A 21 8.50 -4.17 -9.13
CA ILE A 21 7.96 -5.27 -8.32
C ILE A 21 8.40 -6.58 -8.95
N ARG A 22 9.00 -7.45 -8.14
CA ARG A 22 9.43 -8.79 -8.54
C ARG A 22 9.55 -9.68 -7.32
N ARG A 23 9.77 -10.98 -7.56
CA ARG A 23 10.17 -11.88 -6.50
C ARG A 23 11.60 -11.56 -6.05
N GLY A 24 11.75 -11.16 -4.79
CA GLY A 24 13.00 -10.66 -4.23
C GLY A 24 12.97 -9.16 -3.96
N PRO A 25 14.14 -8.48 -4.02
CA PRO A 25 14.25 -7.05 -3.76
C PRO A 25 13.41 -6.22 -4.76
N SER A 26 12.41 -5.52 -4.23
CA SER A 26 11.49 -4.64 -4.94
C SER A 26 11.59 -3.21 -4.42
N VAL A 27 11.32 -2.23 -5.30
CA VAL A 27 11.38 -0.80 -4.96
C VAL A 27 10.10 -0.11 -5.39
N LEU A 28 9.52 0.66 -4.48
CA LEU A 28 8.36 1.51 -4.76
C LEU A 28 8.68 2.94 -4.35
N ALA A 29 8.26 3.93 -5.14
CA ALA A 29 8.34 5.33 -4.75
C ALA A 29 6.97 5.97 -4.94
N TYR A 30 6.38 6.38 -3.83
CA TYR A 30 5.11 7.08 -3.78
C TYR A 30 5.38 8.58 -3.70
N ARG A 31 4.71 9.36 -4.55
CA ARG A 31 4.79 10.82 -4.60
C ARG A 31 3.40 11.41 -4.47
N VAL A 32 3.26 12.42 -3.64
CA VAL A 32 2.04 13.15 -3.38
C VAL A 32 2.17 14.53 -4.01
N ARG A 33 1.18 14.92 -4.82
CA ARG A 33 1.09 16.24 -5.44
C ARG A 33 0.06 17.11 -4.72
N GLY A 34 0.25 18.42 -4.78
CA GLY A 34 -0.57 19.40 -4.08
C GLY A 34 -0.04 19.69 -2.67
N ARG A 35 -0.94 19.97 -1.73
CA ARG A 35 -0.55 20.17 -0.33
C ARG A 35 -0.26 18.83 0.33
N MET A 36 0.87 18.75 1.04
CA MET A 36 1.23 17.53 1.75
C MET A 36 0.19 17.17 2.82
N PRO A 37 -0.20 15.89 2.92
CA PRO A 37 -1.04 15.40 4.00
C PRO A 37 -0.27 15.48 5.32
N LYS A 38 -1.02 15.33 6.42
CA LYS A 38 -0.45 15.17 7.74
C LYS A 38 0.41 13.90 7.77
N LEU A 39 1.68 14.07 8.09
CA LEU A 39 2.61 12.96 8.27
C LEU A 39 2.65 12.55 9.74
N PRO A 40 2.65 11.23 10.05
CA PRO A 40 2.92 10.76 11.40
C PRO A 40 4.31 11.19 11.86
N ALA A 41 4.51 11.31 13.17
CA ALA A 41 5.83 11.59 13.73
C ALA A 41 6.82 10.47 13.36
N PRO A 42 8.09 10.79 13.04
CA PRO A 42 9.11 9.79 12.79
C PRO A 42 9.24 8.82 13.98
N ALA A 43 9.39 7.53 13.68
CA ALA A 43 9.54 6.45 14.64
C ALA A 43 10.64 5.48 14.16
N LEU A 44 10.95 4.47 14.99
CA LEU A 44 11.80 3.37 14.56
C LEU A 44 11.06 2.45 13.58
N PRO A 45 11.78 1.73 12.69
CA PRO A 45 11.18 0.85 11.69
C PRO A 45 10.67 -0.45 12.31
N GLU A 46 9.57 -0.34 13.05
CA GLU A 46 8.94 -1.43 13.80
C GLU A 46 7.61 -1.86 13.17
N ARG A 47 7.29 -3.14 13.34
CA ARG A 47 5.97 -3.67 12.97
C ARG A 47 4.91 -2.97 13.82
N THR A 48 3.88 -2.39 13.21
CA THR A 48 2.81 -1.67 13.92
C THR A 48 1.49 -1.84 13.18
N ASP A 49 0.44 -2.21 13.90
CA ASP A 49 -0.89 -2.40 13.32
C ASP A 49 -1.63 -1.07 13.11
N ALA A 50 -2.65 -1.12 12.25
CA ALA A 50 -3.60 -0.02 12.01
C ALA A 50 -2.98 1.28 11.49
N LEU A 51 -1.86 1.19 10.75
CA LEU A 51 -1.20 2.33 10.10
C LEU A 51 -2.13 3.07 9.12
N TRP A 52 -3.03 2.35 8.45
CA TRP A 52 -4.07 2.87 7.56
C TRP A 52 -5.02 3.88 8.20
N LYS A 53 -5.02 4.01 9.55
CA LYS A 53 -5.78 5.05 10.24
C LYS A 53 -5.21 6.46 10.04
N HIS A 54 -4.00 6.57 9.50
CA HIS A 54 -3.31 7.82 9.18
C HIS A 54 -2.79 7.77 7.74
N THR A 55 -1.99 8.76 7.34
CA THR A 55 -1.30 8.72 6.05
C THR A 55 -0.40 7.48 5.94
N CYS A 56 -0.72 6.59 5.00
CA CYS A 56 -0.07 5.30 4.81
C CYS A 56 -0.10 4.92 3.31
N PHE A 57 0.93 4.21 2.86
CA PHE A 57 1.05 3.71 1.49
C PHE A 57 1.11 2.19 1.51
N GLU A 58 0.44 1.54 0.58
CA GLU A 58 0.19 0.11 0.71
C GLU A 58 0.41 -0.62 -0.62
N LEU A 59 0.84 -1.86 -0.50
CA LEU A 59 1.01 -2.81 -1.59
C LEU A 59 0.23 -4.08 -1.24
N PHE A 60 -0.61 -4.53 -2.17
CA PHE A 60 -1.29 -5.81 -2.08
C PHE A 60 -0.82 -6.71 -3.21
N VAL A 61 -0.50 -7.97 -2.90
CA VAL A 61 0.00 -8.94 -3.87
C VAL A 61 -0.83 -10.22 -3.78
N LYS A 62 -1.55 -10.56 -4.85
CA LYS A 62 -2.32 -11.80 -4.99
C LYS A 62 -1.65 -12.70 -6.02
N PRO A 63 -1.01 -13.82 -5.61
CA PRO A 63 -0.53 -14.81 -6.56
C PRO A 63 -1.66 -15.37 -7.44
N ALA A 64 -1.40 -15.53 -8.73
CA ALA A 64 -2.34 -16.14 -9.65
C ALA A 64 -2.60 -17.61 -9.26
N GLY A 65 -3.84 -18.08 -9.45
CA GLY A 65 -4.24 -19.45 -9.16
C GLY A 65 -4.73 -19.72 -7.73
N GLY A 66 -4.86 -18.69 -6.90
CA GLY A 66 -5.46 -18.81 -5.56
C GLY A 66 -6.25 -17.58 -5.12
N GLU A 67 -6.90 -17.68 -3.96
CA GLU A 67 -7.65 -16.59 -3.33
C GLU A 67 -6.87 -15.83 -2.27
N GLY A 68 -5.84 -16.47 -1.68
CA GLY A 68 -4.98 -15.84 -0.70
C GLY A 68 -4.15 -14.70 -1.30
N TYR A 69 -3.90 -13.68 -0.49
CA TYR A 69 -3.10 -12.51 -0.88
C TYR A 69 -2.32 -11.98 0.32
N PHE A 70 -1.38 -11.09 0.02
CA PHE A 70 -0.49 -10.45 0.97
C PHE A 70 -0.75 -8.95 0.96
N GLU A 71 -0.64 -8.33 2.12
CA GLU A 71 -0.80 -6.90 2.32
C GLU A 71 0.46 -6.35 3.00
N TYR A 72 0.94 -5.22 2.52
CA TYR A 72 2.09 -4.51 3.06
C TYR A 72 1.71 -3.05 3.28
N ASN A 73 1.91 -2.55 4.50
CA ASN A 73 1.64 -1.17 4.90
C ASN A 73 2.97 -0.47 5.17
N PHE A 74 3.14 0.74 4.63
CA PHE A 74 4.34 1.55 4.76
C PHE A 74 3.95 2.96 5.21
N ALA A 75 4.26 3.30 6.47
CA ALA A 75 3.99 4.63 7.00
C ALA A 75 5.20 5.57 6.82
N PRO A 76 4.99 6.88 6.59
CA PRO A 76 6.07 7.88 6.59
C PRO A 76 6.87 7.95 7.89
N SER A 77 6.36 7.40 9.00
CA SER A 77 7.08 7.27 10.27
C SER A 77 8.20 6.22 10.25
N THR A 78 8.33 5.46 9.15
CA THR A 78 9.13 4.24 8.97
C THR A 78 8.55 2.97 9.59
N GLN A 79 7.45 3.07 10.33
CA GLN A 79 6.69 1.89 10.78
C GLN A 79 6.04 1.17 9.60
N TRP A 80 5.84 -0.13 9.76
CA TRP A 80 5.36 -0.98 8.69
C TRP A 80 4.46 -2.10 9.23
N ALA A 81 3.69 -2.73 8.37
CA ALA A 81 2.99 -3.97 8.69
C ALA A 81 2.98 -4.89 7.47
N ALA A 82 2.86 -6.20 7.71
CA ALA A 82 2.73 -7.17 6.65
C ALA A 82 1.80 -8.31 7.06
N TYR A 83 0.76 -8.55 6.29
CA TYR A 83 -0.24 -9.56 6.57
C TYR A 83 -0.39 -10.51 5.39
N ARG A 84 -0.89 -11.71 5.68
CA ARG A 84 -1.35 -12.67 4.69
C ARG A 84 -2.79 -13.06 5.00
N PHE A 85 -3.53 -13.37 3.95
CA PHE A 85 -4.94 -13.74 3.97
C PHE A 85 -5.14 -15.04 3.21
N ASP A 86 -6.14 -15.83 3.62
CA ASP A 86 -6.54 -17.06 2.93
C ASP A 86 -7.54 -16.77 1.79
N GLY A 87 -8.21 -15.61 1.85
CA GLY A 87 -9.20 -15.12 0.90
C GLY A 87 -9.62 -13.70 1.26
N TYR A 88 -10.65 -13.15 0.61
CA TYR A 88 -11.13 -11.78 0.83
C TYR A 88 -11.43 -11.51 2.32
N ARG A 89 -10.55 -10.74 2.98
CA ARG A 89 -10.60 -10.43 4.43
C ARG A 89 -10.69 -11.66 5.35
N GLU A 90 -10.29 -12.83 4.87
CA GLU A 90 -10.34 -14.09 5.59
C GLU A 90 -8.94 -14.55 6.02
N GLY A 91 -8.85 -15.13 7.23
CA GLY A 91 -7.63 -15.78 7.71
C GLY A 91 -6.45 -14.83 7.96
N MET A 92 -6.70 -13.54 8.19
CA MET A 92 -5.68 -12.52 8.44
C MET A 92 -4.70 -12.96 9.54
N ARG A 93 -3.41 -12.93 9.20
CA ARG A 93 -2.31 -13.24 10.13
C ARG A 93 -1.03 -12.57 9.66
N ASP A 94 -0.09 -12.43 10.58
CA ASP A 94 1.22 -11.86 10.24
C ASP A 94 1.90 -12.64 9.10
N GLN A 95 2.38 -11.88 8.12
CA GLN A 95 3.32 -12.35 7.12
C GLN A 95 4.74 -12.05 7.59
N PRO A 96 5.60 -13.06 7.78
CA PRO A 96 7.01 -12.84 8.06
C PRO A 96 7.66 -11.98 6.97
N LEU A 97 8.34 -10.92 7.38
CA LEU A 97 8.98 -9.96 6.50
C LEU A 97 10.18 -9.35 7.22
N ALA A 98 11.34 -9.30 6.55
CA ALA A 98 12.46 -8.50 7.03
C ALA A 98 12.09 -7.01 6.93
N ALA A 99 12.41 -6.22 7.95
CA ALA A 99 11.97 -4.82 8.01
C ALA A 99 12.29 -4.08 6.68
N PRO A 100 11.28 -3.50 6.00
CA PRO A 100 11.51 -2.75 4.79
C PRO A 100 12.30 -1.46 5.10
N LEU A 101 13.07 -1.00 4.13
CA LEU A 101 13.68 0.33 4.22
C LEU A 101 12.67 1.35 3.69
N ILE A 102 12.15 2.19 4.59
CA ILE A 102 11.26 3.31 4.25
C ILE A 102 12.05 4.60 4.41
N GLU A 103 12.26 5.29 3.30
CA GLU A 103 12.90 6.60 3.23
C GLU A 103 11.81 7.67 3.04
N PRO A 104 11.54 8.51 4.06
CA PRO A 104 10.66 9.66 3.90
C PRO A 104 11.29 10.68 2.92
N LEU A 105 10.46 11.22 2.04
CA LEU A 105 10.82 12.23 1.05
C LEU A 105 10.01 13.50 1.34
N GLU A 106 10.40 14.63 0.75
CA GLU A 106 9.65 15.89 0.90
C GLU A 106 8.20 15.76 0.44
N ASP A 107 7.97 14.98 -0.62
CA ASP A 107 6.69 14.79 -1.30
C ASP A 107 6.22 13.33 -1.26
N GLY A 108 6.66 12.50 -0.30
CA GLY A 108 6.18 11.11 -0.22
C GLY A 108 7.15 10.15 0.47
N ILE A 109 7.25 8.92 -0.02
CA ILE A 109 8.17 7.91 0.50
C ILE A 109 8.81 7.07 -0.60
N ARG A 110 10.01 6.56 -0.35
CA ARG A 110 10.61 5.46 -1.12
C ARG A 110 10.72 4.23 -0.22
N VAL A 111 10.33 3.07 -0.74
CA VAL A 111 10.30 1.80 -0.04
C VAL A 111 11.17 0.79 -0.76
N GLN A 112 12.03 0.10 -0.03
CA GLN A 112 12.67 -1.13 -0.47
C GLN A 112 12.16 -2.28 0.38
N VAL A 113 11.65 -3.32 -0.27
CA VAL A 113 11.03 -4.48 0.39
C VAL A 113 11.43 -5.76 -0.32
N ASP A 114 11.71 -6.81 0.43
CA ASP A 114 12.00 -8.14 -0.12
C ASP A 114 10.73 -8.99 -0.19
N LEU A 115 10.30 -9.28 -1.42
CA LEU A 115 9.13 -10.13 -1.72
C LEU A 115 9.53 -11.57 -2.09
N GLY A 116 10.78 -11.98 -1.82
CA GLY A 116 11.29 -13.32 -2.17
C GLY A 116 10.58 -14.47 -1.47
N GLY A 117 9.92 -14.20 -0.34
CA GLY A 117 9.10 -15.17 0.39
C GLY A 117 7.74 -15.48 -0.27
N LEU A 118 7.38 -14.77 -1.35
CA LEU A 118 6.12 -14.99 -2.05
C LEU A 118 6.22 -16.12 -3.10
N PRO A 119 5.09 -16.78 -3.44
CA PRO A 119 5.05 -17.79 -4.49
C PRO A 119 5.50 -17.25 -5.85
N GLU A 120 6.15 -18.10 -6.64
CA GLU A 120 6.49 -17.80 -8.04
C GLU A 120 5.23 -17.73 -8.93
N GLY A 121 5.38 -17.18 -10.14
CA GLY A 121 4.33 -17.17 -11.16
C GLY A 121 3.91 -15.76 -11.55
N VAL A 122 2.62 -15.53 -11.75
CA VAL A 122 2.08 -14.20 -12.05
C VAL A 122 1.42 -13.66 -10.80
N TRP A 123 1.60 -12.38 -10.50
CA TRP A 123 0.91 -11.69 -9.42
C TRP A 123 -0.07 -10.67 -9.96
N HIS A 124 -1.26 -10.62 -9.37
CA HIS A 124 -2.17 -9.48 -9.49
C HIS A 124 -1.92 -8.56 -8.31
N VAL A 125 -1.72 -7.27 -8.56
CA VAL A 125 -1.25 -6.30 -7.59
C VAL A 125 -2.24 -5.14 -7.48
N ALA A 126 -2.49 -4.70 -6.25
CA ALA A 126 -3.09 -3.40 -5.98
C ALA A 126 -2.03 -2.51 -5.31
N ILE A 127 -1.92 -1.28 -5.78
CA ILE A 127 -1.09 -0.24 -5.16
C ILE A 127 -2.02 0.86 -4.70
N THR A 128 -1.95 1.21 -3.42
CA THR A 128 -2.93 2.09 -2.79
C THR A 128 -2.26 3.06 -1.81
N ALA A 129 -3.01 4.08 -1.39
CA ALA A 129 -2.61 4.97 -0.33
C ALA A 129 -3.83 5.51 0.41
N VAL A 130 -3.67 5.74 1.71
CA VAL A 130 -4.55 6.59 2.52
C VAL A 130 -3.80 7.88 2.81
N THR A 131 -4.44 9.03 2.61
CA THR A 131 -3.89 10.33 3.02
C THR A 131 -4.83 10.99 4.01
N GLU A 132 -4.30 11.42 5.16
CA GLU A 132 -5.01 12.23 6.15
C GLU A 132 -4.56 13.68 6.02
N GLU A 133 -5.48 14.59 5.72
CA GLU A 133 -5.18 16.03 5.60
C GLU A 133 -5.20 16.73 6.97
N ALA A 134 -4.74 17.98 7.02
CA ALA A 134 -4.56 18.72 8.28
C ALA A 134 -5.88 18.97 9.04
N ASP A 135 -7.01 18.98 8.34
CA ASP A 135 -8.36 19.08 8.91
C ASP A 135 -8.93 17.72 9.36
N GLY A 136 -8.15 16.64 9.19
CA GLY A 136 -8.54 15.26 9.50
C GLY A 136 -9.32 14.56 8.40
N ALA A 137 -9.58 15.21 7.26
CA ALA A 137 -10.21 14.58 6.11
C ALA A 137 -9.31 13.46 5.57
N LYS A 138 -9.93 12.35 5.16
CA LYS A 138 -9.22 11.24 4.53
C LYS A 138 -9.64 11.08 3.09
N SER A 139 -8.65 10.83 2.25
CA SER A 139 -8.86 10.38 0.88
C SER A 139 -8.13 9.06 0.65
N TYR A 140 -8.73 8.24 -0.21
CA TYR A 140 -8.34 6.86 -0.46
C TYR A 140 -7.96 6.74 -1.93
N TRP A 141 -6.72 6.34 -2.21
CA TRP A 141 -6.14 6.34 -3.54
C TRP A 141 -5.83 4.92 -3.96
N SER A 142 -6.21 4.57 -5.18
CA SER A 142 -5.90 3.25 -5.76
C SER A 142 -5.64 3.37 -7.26
N ALA A 143 -4.95 2.39 -7.83
CA ALA A 143 -4.92 2.20 -9.28
C ALA A 143 -6.33 1.95 -9.84
N ALA A 144 -7.16 1.17 -9.12
CA ALA A 144 -8.57 0.94 -9.40
C ALA A 144 -9.35 0.71 -8.10
N HIS A 145 -10.57 1.25 -8.04
CA HIS A 145 -11.49 1.02 -6.92
C HIS A 145 -12.54 0.00 -7.33
N ALA A 146 -12.84 -0.94 -6.43
CA ALA A 146 -14.05 -1.74 -6.55
C ALA A 146 -15.31 -0.89 -6.26
N PRO A 147 -16.49 -1.27 -6.76
CA PRO A 147 -17.74 -0.59 -6.41
C PRO A 147 -18.06 -0.65 -4.91
N GLY A 148 -18.64 0.43 -4.38
CA GLY A 148 -19.07 0.52 -2.99
C GLY A 148 -18.13 1.39 -2.15
N PRO A 149 -18.06 1.15 -0.82
CA PRO A 149 -17.16 1.91 0.05
C PRO A 149 -15.69 1.60 -0.26
N PRO A 150 -14.74 2.47 0.16
CA PRO A 150 -13.32 2.23 -0.03
C PRO A 150 -12.88 0.87 0.51
N ASP A 151 -12.48 -0.02 -0.39
CA ASP A 151 -12.02 -1.36 -0.05
C ASP A 151 -10.89 -1.83 -0.97
N PHE A 152 -9.66 -1.62 -0.51
CA PHE A 152 -8.47 -2.07 -1.22
C PHE A 152 -8.31 -3.60 -1.28
N HIS A 153 -8.99 -4.34 -0.39
CA HIS A 153 -8.97 -5.81 -0.37
C HIS A 153 -9.91 -6.44 -1.39
N ALA A 154 -10.83 -5.66 -1.97
CA ALA A 154 -11.80 -6.17 -2.92
C ALA A 154 -11.08 -6.74 -4.16
N PRO A 155 -11.50 -7.88 -4.72
CA PRO A 155 -10.84 -8.50 -5.88
C PRO A 155 -10.67 -7.55 -7.08
N GLY A 156 -11.60 -6.61 -7.27
CA GLY A 156 -11.54 -5.61 -8.34
C GLY A 156 -10.43 -4.58 -8.21
N SER A 157 -9.74 -4.49 -7.08
CA SER A 157 -8.62 -3.57 -6.84
C SER A 157 -7.28 -4.11 -7.39
N PHE A 158 -7.16 -5.42 -7.59
CA PHE A 158 -5.94 -6.10 -8.04
C PHE A 158 -5.81 -6.09 -9.57
N VAL A 159 -5.52 -4.93 -10.14
CA VAL A 159 -5.57 -4.70 -11.60
C VAL A 159 -4.22 -4.70 -12.32
N ILE A 160 -3.11 -4.72 -11.57
CA ILE A 160 -1.75 -4.68 -12.15
C ILE A 160 -1.21 -6.11 -12.22
N GLU A 161 -0.88 -6.59 -13.41
CA GLU A 161 -0.24 -7.89 -13.60
C GLU A 161 1.29 -7.75 -13.56
N VAL A 162 1.95 -8.57 -12.73
CA VAL A 162 3.41 -8.58 -12.57
C VAL A 162 3.93 -10.01 -12.72
N PRO A 163 4.84 -10.28 -13.68
CA PRO A 163 5.56 -11.54 -13.73
C PRO A 163 6.53 -11.65 -12.53
N ALA A 164 6.33 -12.65 -11.69
CA ALA A 164 7.23 -13.02 -10.60
C ALA A 164 8.16 -14.15 -11.05
N GLY A 165 9.16 -13.77 -11.84
CA GLY A 165 10.26 -14.61 -12.32
C GLY A 165 11.61 -14.19 -11.78
#